data_AF-A0A3A9C1S6-F1
#
_entry.id   AF-A0A3A9C1S6-F1
#
_cell.length_a   1.000
_cell.length_b   1.000
_cell.length_c   1.000
_cell.angle_alpha   90.00
_cell.angle_beta   90.00
_cell.angle_gamma   90.00
#
_symmetry.space_group_name_H-M   'P 1'
#
loop_
_entity.id
_entity.type
_entity.pdbx_description
1 polymer ?
#
loop_
_entity_poly.entity_id
_entity_poly.type
_entity_poly.pdbx_seq_one_letter_code
_entity_poly.pdbx_strand_id
1 'polypeptide(L)'
;MAHDMATIIIVDTVSENSDLFHKVRQVGGHVLQMKHRDWTIAFAKILCEIMQISHELTELEENELEACFDRYLPQIDMQEFVV
;
A
#
# COMPACT_ATOMS: atom_id res chain seq x y z
N MET A 1 -17.70 -20.88 0.87
CA MET A 1 -17.27 -19.70 0.10
C MET A 1 -16.49 -18.87 1.08
N ALA A 2 -15.17 -19.04 1.06
CA ALA A 2 -14.26 -18.49 2.05
C ALA A 2 -14.17 -16.96 1.86
N HIS A 3 -13.99 -16.21 2.94
CA HIS A 3 -13.91 -14.76 2.95
C HIS A 3 -12.84 -14.22 1.96
N ASP A 4 -13.27 -13.64 0.83
CA ASP A 4 -12.41 -12.90 -0.11
C ASP A 4 -12.07 -11.47 0.40
N MET A 5 -11.90 -11.30 1.71
CA MET A 5 -11.58 -9.99 2.30
C MET A 5 -10.11 -9.93 2.67
N ALA A 6 -9.33 -9.18 1.88
CA ALA A 6 -7.96 -8.84 2.24
C ALA A 6 -7.93 -7.51 3.00
N THR A 7 -7.07 -7.40 4.01
CA THR A 7 -6.91 -6.18 4.82
C THR A 7 -5.50 -5.64 4.64
N ILE A 8 -5.37 -4.39 4.19
CA ILE A 8 -4.10 -3.67 4.15
C ILE A 8 -4.26 -2.43 5.03
N ILE A 9 -3.38 -2.26 6.02
CA ILE A 9 -3.35 -1.11 6.92
C ILE A 9 -2.12 -0.27 6.59
N ILE A 10 -2.32 1.00 6.26
CA ILE A 10 -1.26 1.98 6.04
C ILE A 10 -1.27 2.95 7.21
N VAL A 11 -0.13 3.11 7.88
CA VAL A 11 0.03 3.99 9.04
C VAL A 11 1.34 4.75 8.94
N ASP A 12 1.48 5.89 9.61
CA ASP A 12 2.74 6.63 9.64
C ASP A 12 3.86 5.80 10.31
N THR A 13 3.68 5.50 11.59
CA THR A 13 4.57 4.68 12.41
C THR A 13 3.76 3.85 13.41
N VAL A 14 4.21 2.63 13.69
CA VAL A 14 3.67 1.79 14.76
C VAL A 14 4.53 1.95 16.01
N SER A 15 3.91 2.25 17.16
CA SER A 15 4.61 2.35 18.44
C SER A 15 5.09 0.99 18.94
N GLU A 16 6.17 0.97 19.73
CA GLU A 16 6.82 -0.28 20.20
C GLU A 16 5.88 -1.20 20.99
N ASN A 17 4.90 -0.64 21.71
CA ASN A 17 3.94 -1.40 22.52
C ASN A 17 2.60 -1.67 21.80
N SER A 18 2.52 -1.41 20.49
CA SER A 18 1.29 -1.62 19.73
C SER A 18 1.08 -3.10 19.39
N ASP A 19 -0.12 -3.59 19.67
CA ASP A 19 -0.58 -4.94 19.30
C ASP A 19 -1.06 -5.03 17.83
N LEU A 20 -0.85 -3.97 17.02
CA LEU A 20 -1.37 -3.88 15.66
C LEU A 20 -0.92 -5.05 14.78
N PHE A 21 0.38 -5.36 14.78
CA PHE A 21 0.92 -6.46 13.97
C PHE A 21 0.33 -7.81 14.34
N HIS A 22 0.06 -8.04 15.63
CA HIS A 22 -0.56 -9.28 16.09
C HIS A 22 -1.99 -9.40 15.58
N LYS A 23 -2.80 -8.36 15.76
CA LYS A 23 -4.21 -8.33 15.31
C LYS A 23 -4.34 -8.50 13.80
N VAL A 24 -3.49 -7.81 13.05
CA VAL A 24 -3.51 -7.89 11.58
C VAL A 24 -3.10 -9.27 11.09
N ARG A 25 -2.12 -9.91 11.74
CA ARG A 25 -1.72 -11.29 11.42
C ARG A 25 -2.86 -12.29 11.65
N GLN A 26 -3.70 -12.10 12.67
CA GLN A 26 -4.83 -13.00 12.95
C GLN A 26 -5.87 -13.03 11.83
N VAL A 27 -5.99 -11.94 11.07
CA VAL A 27 -6.92 -11.82 9.93
C VAL A 27 -6.21 -11.99 8.58
N GLY A 28 -4.94 -12.39 8.58
CA GLY A 28 -4.15 -12.52 7.34
C GLY A 28 -3.92 -11.20 6.60
N GLY A 29 -3.97 -10.07 7.30
CA GLY A 29 -3.75 -8.75 6.71
C GLY A 29 -2.28 -8.32 6.67
N HIS A 30 -2.05 -7.14 6.11
CA HIS A 30 -0.74 -6.52 5.97
C HIS A 30 -0.69 -5.15 6.66
N VAL A 31 0.47 -4.81 7.23
CA VAL A 31 0.73 -3.48 7.81
C VAL A 31 1.89 -2.84 7.07
N LEU A 32 1.70 -1.62 6.59
CA LEU A 32 2.71 -0.79 5.95
C LEU A 32 2.91 0.48 6.78
N GLN A 33 4.18 0.83 7.00
CA GLN A 33 4.56 2.05 7.72
C GLN A 33 5.13 3.07 6.73
N MET A 34 4.50 4.25 6.64
CA MET A 34 4.87 5.32 5.71
C MET A 34 6.24 5.92 6.01
N LYS A 35 6.78 5.71 7.22
CA LYS A 35 8.18 6.04 7.56
C LYS A 35 9.20 5.36 6.64
N HIS A 36 8.83 4.25 6.00
CA HIS A 36 9.66 3.58 4.99
C HIS A 36 9.36 4.20 3.63
N ARG A 37 10.37 4.78 2.97
CA ARG A 37 10.18 5.55 1.74
C ARG A 37 9.63 4.72 0.57
N ASP A 38 9.88 3.42 0.58
CA ASP A 38 9.42 2.44 -0.40
C ASP A 38 8.04 1.83 -0.06
N TRP A 39 7.31 2.38 0.93
CA TRP A 39 6.01 1.82 1.35
C TRP A 39 5.00 1.71 0.22
N THR A 40 5.06 2.59 -0.77
CA THR A 40 4.19 2.57 -1.96
C THR A 40 4.51 1.39 -2.87
N ILE A 41 5.79 1.05 -3.03
CA ILE A 41 6.25 -0.15 -3.77
C ILE A 41 5.76 -1.40 -3.05
N ALA A 42 5.92 -1.45 -1.73
CA ALA A 42 5.42 -2.55 -0.91
C ALA A 42 3.89 -2.67 -1.00
N PHE A 43 3.17 -1.54 -0.98
CA PHE A 43 1.73 -1.49 -1.19
C PHE A 43 1.33 -2.07 -2.54
N ALA A 44 1.95 -1.61 -3.62
CA ALA A 44 1.64 -2.09 -4.96
C ALA A 44 1.88 -3.60 -5.10
N LYS A 45 2.98 -4.12 -4.53
CA LYS A 45 3.28 -5.56 -4.55
C LYS A 45 2.20 -6.38 -3.85
N ILE A 46 1.81 -5.97 -2.65
CA ILE A 46 0.76 -6.64 -1.86
C ILE A 46 -0.59 -6.57 -2.58
N LEU A 47 -0.96 -5.41 -3.11
CA LEU A 47 -2.22 -5.24 -3.83
C LEU A 47 -2.24 -6.08 -5.11
N CYS A 48 -1.14 -6.10 -5.87
CA CYS A 48 -1.01 -6.90 -7.08
C CYS A 48 -1.14 -8.40 -6.78
N GLU A 49 -0.55 -8.88 -5.69
CA GLU A 49 -0.69 -10.26 -5.23
C GLU A 49 -2.13 -10.58 -4.84
N ILE A 50 -2.80 -9.74 -4.07
CA ILE A 50 -4.19 -9.94 -3.66
C ILE A 50 -5.13 -9.95 -4.86
N MET A 51 -4.97 -9.00 -5.78
CA MET A 51 -5.87 -8.79 -6.91
C MET A 51 -5.49 -9.62 -8.14
N GLN A 52 -4.35 -10.32 -8.11
CA GLN A 52 -3.78 -11.05 -9.25
C GLN A 52 -3.62 -10.16 -10.49
N ILE A 53 -3.15 -8.92 -10.28
CA ILE A 53 -2.87 -7.94 -11.34
C ILE A 53 -1.38 -7.61 -11.40
N SER A 54 -0.97 -6.86 -12.42
CA SER A 54 0.39 -6.36 -12.56
C SER A 54 0.38 -4.83 -12.63
N HIS A 55 1.38 -4.20 -12.02
CA HIS A 55 1.51 -2.75 -12.01
C HIS A 55 2.99 -2.36 -12.04
N GLU A 56 3.34 -1.33 -12.83
CA GLU A 56 4.74 -0.92 -13.03
C GLU A 56 5.45 -0.50 -11.73
N LEU A 57 4.67 0.05 -10.78
CA LEU A 57 5.18 0.49 -9.47
C LEU A 57 5.80 -0.66 -8.64
N THR A 58 5.53 -1.92 -9.00
CA THR A 58 6.15 -3.08 -8.37
C THR A 58 7.61 -3.32 -8.79
N GLU A 59 8.02 -2.73 -9.91
CA GLU A 59 9.35 -2.90 -10.53
C GLU A 59 10.28 -1.71 -10.30
N LEU A 60 9.76 -0.61 -9.76
CA LEU A 60 10.53 0.62 -9.52
C LEU A 60 11.46 0.51 -8.32
N GLU A 61 12.56 1.26 -8.38
CA GLU A 61 13.42 1.57 -7.24
C GLU A 61 12.92 2.83 -6.49
N GLU A 62 13.35 3.00 -5.23
CA GLU A 62 12.92 4.11 -4.37
C GLU A 62 13.19 5.49 -4.99
N ASN A 63 14.32 5.65 -5.67
CA ASN A 63 14.75 6.88 -6.34
C ASN A 63 13.92 7.21 -7.60
N GLU A 64 13.12 6.28 -8.12
CA GLU A 64 12.28 6.48 -9.30
C GLU A 64 10.84 6.89 -8.93
N LEU A 65 10.46 6.75 -7.66
CA LEU A 65 9.10 6.99 -7.18
C LEU A 65 8.63 8.42 -7.39
N GLU A 66 9.48 9.41 -7.11
CA GLU A 66 9.13 10.82 -7.23
C GLU A 66 8.75 11.16 -8.68
N ALA A 67 9.61 10.81 -9.63
CA ALA A 67 9.35 11.01 -11.05
C ALA A 67 8.10 10.25 -11.53
N CYS A 68 7.85 9.05 -10.99
CA CYS A 68 6.66 8.28 -11.31
C CYS A 68 5.37 8.98 -10.82
N PHE A 69 5.36 9.46 -9.58
CA PHE A 69 4.21 10.16 -9.03
C PHE A 69 3.96 11.50 -9.71
N ASP A 70 5.00 12.27 -10.02
CA ASP A 70 4.87 13.53 -10.76
C ASP A 70 4.22 13.32 -12.14
N ARG A 71 4.47 12.16 -12.76
CA ARG A 71 3.83 11.79 -14.03
C ARG A 71 2.34 11.47 -13.82
N TYR A 72 1.98 10.70 -12.79
CA TYR A 72 0.62 10.15 -12.64
C TYR A 72 -0.35 11.03 -11.87
N LEU A 73 0.09 11.69 -10.81
CA LEU A 73 -0.79 12.50 -9.95
C LEU A 73 -1.59 13.57 -10.72
N PRO A 74 -1.02 14.29 -11.72
CA PRO A 74 -1.78 15.26 -12.50
C PRO A 74 -2.86 14.64 -13.41
N GLN A 75 -2.78 13.33 -13.68
CA GLN A 75 -3.74 12.61 -14.52
C GLN A 75 -4.95 12.11 -13.73
N ILE A 76 -4.87 12.10 -12.39
CA ILE A 76 -5.96 11.66 -11.53
C ILE A 76 -6.96 12.81 -11.41
N ASP A 77 -8.20 12.58 -11.82
CA ASP A 77 -9.27 13.52 -11.57
C ASP A 77 -9.66 13.47 -10.08
N MET A 78 -9.07 14.38 -9.31
CA MET A 78 -9.32 14.49 -7.88
C MET A 78 -10.77 14.84 -7.56
N GLN A 79 -11.57 15.35 -8.51
CA GLN A 79 -12.99 15.61 -8.29
C GLN A 79 -13.78 14.33 -8.05
N GLU A 80 -13.30 13.18 -8.53
CA GLU A 80 -13.93 11.87 -8.28
C GLU A 80 -13.78 11.42 -6.81
N PHE A 81 -12.90 12.05 -6.03
CA PHE A 81 -12.53 11.63 -4.67
C PHE A 81 -12.84 12.67 -3.58
N VAL A 82 -13.17 13.90 -3.96
CA VAL A 82 -13.55 14.98 -3.04
C VAL A 82 -15.07 15.20 -3.16
N VAL A 83 -15.83 14.48 -2.35
CA VAL A 83 -17.29 14.66 -2.18
C VAL A 83 -17.58 15.73 -1.13
#